data_AF-A0A2X3BYS2-F1
#
_entry.id   AF-A0A2X3BYS2-F1
#
_cell.length_a   1.000
_cell.length_b   1.000
_cell.length_c   1.000
_cell.angle_alpha   90.00
_cell.angle_beta   90.00
_cell.angle_gamma   90.00
#
_symmetry.space_group_name_H-M   'P 1'
#
loop_
_entity.id
_entity.type
_entity.pdbx_description
1 polymer ?
#
loop_
_entity_poly.entity_id
_entity_poly.type
_entity_poly.pdbx_seq_one_letter_code
_entity_poly.pdbx_strand_id
1 'polypeptide(L)'
;MAYGTVHTCMLALMVSLICLLLGLVIGLFPRVFVGPTEMANALPPVIAGLLVVSISGPGSLGAAIAIAAVGWAPLATHTAALATEIRARPYINMLPVLGVGWLRQNLFYIFPALIGPLFRHAMLRLPGIALALASLGFLGLGASPPEPEWGRVLAEGMPYLERAYWVVLAPAVALAVLSVMGVSLAGLTGQKK
;
A
#
# COMPACT_ATOMS: atom_id res chain seq x y z
N MET A 1 -19.72 4.93 14.62
CA MET A 1 -19.17 5.17 13.27
C MET A 1 -17.71 5.65 13.30
N ALA A 2 -17.34 6.66 14.10
CA ALA A 2 -15.97 7.20 14.14
C ALA A 2 -14.86 6.28 14.72
N TYR A 3 -15.18 5.24 15.49
CA TYR A 3 -14.15 4.29 15.96
C TYR A 3 -13.71 3.31 14.87
N GLY A 4 -14.65 2.87 14.01
CA GLY A 4 -14.32 2.00 12.89
C GLY A 4 -13.52 2.71 11.80
N THR A 5 -13.64 4.04 11.69
CA THR A 5 -12.86 4.89 10.77
C THR A 5 -11.40 4.92 11.10
N VAL A 6 -11.07 5.02 12.38
CA VAL A 6 -9.67 5.04 12.79
C VAL A 6 -9.04 3.65 12.62
N HIS A 7 -9.77 2.59 12.93
CA HIS A 7 -9.24 1.22 12.84
C HIS A 7 -8.89 0.80 11.41
N THR A 8 -9.81 1.00 10.45
CA THR A 8 -9.55 0.66 9.04
C THR A 8 -8.45 1.52 8.43
N CYS A 9 -8.38 2.81 8.77
CA CYS A 9 -7.32 3.70 8.31
C CYS A 9 -5.95 3.30 8.88
N MET A 10 -5.89 2.98 10.17
CA MET A 10 -4.67 2.55 10.84
C MET A 10 -4.17 1.22 10.26
N LEU A 11 -5.08 0.27 10.03
CA LEU A 11 -4.76 -1.01 9.41
C LEU A 11 -4.25 -0.81 7.96
N ALA A 12 -4.92 0.03 7.17
CA ALA A 12 -4.48 0.36 5.81
C ALA A 12 -3.09 1.04 5.79
N LEU A 13 -2.83 1.93 6.75
CA LEU A 13 -1.53 2.57 6.93
C LEU A 13 -0.43 1.55 7.28
N MET A 14 -0.71 0.64 8.22
CA MET A 14 0.23 -0.43 8.59
C MET A 14 0.55 -1.33 7.40
N VAL A 15 -0.48 -1.78 6.67
CA VAL A 15 -0.31 -2.60 5.46
C VAL A 15 0.51 -1.85 4.41
N SER A 16 0.21 -0.56 4.17
CA SER A 16 0.97 0.26 3.24
C SER A 16 2.44 0.40 3.64
N LEU A 17 2.73 0.55 4.94
CA LEU A 17 4.11 0.67 5.43
C LEU A 17 4.86 -0.66 5.28
N ILE A 18 4.21 -1.78 5.58
CA ILE A 18 4.76 -3.13 5.38
C ILE A 18 5.06 -3.36 3.89
N CYS A 19 4.12 -3.03 3.00
CA CYS A 19 4.32 -3.13 1.56
C CYS A 19 5.47 -2.24 1.06
N LEU A 20 5.64 -1.03 1.64
CA LEU A 20 6.76 -0.15 1.33
C LEU A 20 8.08 -0.79 1.73
N LEU A 21 8.18 -1.33 2.95
CA LEU A 21 9.41 -1.97 3.42
C LEU A 21 9.75 -3.21 2.59
N LEU A 22 8.77 -4.09 2.35
CA LEU A 22 8.95 -5.27 1.52
C LEU A 22 9.32 -4.90 0.09
N GLY A 23 8.60 -3.95 -0.51
CA GLY A 23 8.87 -3.47 -1.86
C GLY A 23 10.29 -2.93 -1.98
N LEU A 24 10.72 -2.11 -1.01
CA LEU A 24 12.06 -1.55 -0.97
C LEU A 24 13.14 -2.63 -0.88
N VAL A 25 13.00 -3.59 0.04
CA VAL A 25 13.98 -4.66 0.21
C VAL A 25 14.03 -5.55 -1.03
N ILE A 26 12.88 -5.95 -1.56
CA ILE A 26 12.79 -6.89 -2.68
C ILE A 26 13.30 -6.28 -3.97
N GLY A 27 12.90 -5.05 -4.30
CA GLY A 27 13.31 -4.45 -5.57
C GLY A 27 14.71 -3.83 -5.57
N LEU A 28 15.43 -3.82 -4.43
CA LEU A 28 16.89 -3.68 -4.44
C LEU A 28 17.59 -4.92 -5.03
N PHE A 29 16.92 -6.08 -5.08
CA PHE A 29 17.42 -7.33 -5.65
C PHE A 29 16.58 -7.80 -6.86
N PRO A 30 16.44 -6.98 -7.92
CA PRO A 30 15.50 -7.26 -8.99
C PRO A 30 15.81 -8.58 -9.70
N ARG A 31 17.08 -8.92 -9.90
CA ARG A 31 17.52 -10.12 -10.64
C ARG A 31 16.95 -11.44 -10.10
N VAL A 32 16.67 -11.52 -8.80
CA VAL A 32 16.13 -12.73 -8.16
C VAL A 32 14.60 -12.70 -8.14
N PHE A 33 14.01 -11.51 -7.99
CA PHE A 33 12.60 -11.35 -7.68
C PHE A 33 11.72 -10.86 -8.85
N VAL A 34 12.26 -10.64 -10.06
CA VAL A 34 11.43 -10.22 -11.22
C VAL A 34 10.22 -11.15 -11.41
N GLY A 35 10.44 -12.46 -11.51
CA GLY A 35 9.35 -13.42 -11.74
C GLY A 35 8.25 -13.38 -10.68
N PRO A 36 8.56 -13.58 -9.39
CA PRO A 36 7.58 -13.49 -8.30
C PRO A 36 6.86 -12.14 -8.24
N THR A 37 7.56 -11.04 -8.53
CA THR A 37 6.97 -9.70 -8.52
C THR A 37 5.96 -9.52 -9.65
N GLU A 38 6.26 -10.00 -10.86
CA GLU A 38 5.32 -9.97 -11.99
C GLU A 38 4.09 -10.86 -11.72
N MET A 39 4.27 -12.04 -11.13
CA MET A 39 3.17 -12.91 -10.72
C MET A 39 2.26 -12.25 -9.67
N ALA A 40 2.85 -11.61 -8.67
CA ALA A 40 2.10 -10.88 -7.65
C ALA A 40 1.38 -9.67 -8.27
N ASN A 41 2.00 -8.92 -9.17
CA ASN A 41 1.37 -7.79 -9.87
C ASN A 41 0.15 -8.19 -10.71
N ALA A 42 0.15 -9.40 -11.27
CA ALA A 42 -0.97 -9.92 -12.05
C ALA A 42 -2.21 -10.23 -11.19
N LEU A 43 -2.04 -10.44 -9.88
CA LEU A 43 -3.13 -10.82 -8.98
C LEU A 43 -3.83 -9.57 -8.42
N PRO A 44 -5.15 -9.40 -8.60
CA PRO A 44 -5.89 -8.34 -7.93
C PRO A 44 -5.92 -8.56 -6.40
N PRO A 45 -5.77 -7.50 -5.56
CA PRO A 45 -5.76 -7.63 -4.11
C PRO A 45 -7.03 -8.27 -3.52
N VAL A 46 -8.18 -8.04 -4.15
CA VAL A 46 -9.46 -8.63 -3.72
C VAL A 46 -9.47 -10.14 -3.94
N ILE A 47 -8.90 -10.62 -5.06
CA ILE A 47 -8.80 -12.05 -5.35
C ILE A 47 -7.84 -12.72 -4.35
N ALA A 48 -6.72 -12.07 -4.04
CA ALA A 48 -5.82 -12.54 -2.99
C ALA A 48 -6.53 -12.64 -1.63
N GLY A 49 -7.35 -11.63 -1.29
CA GLY A 49 -8.22 -11.64 -0.11
C GLY A 49 -9.14 -12.85 -0.05
N LEU A 50 -9.86 -13.14 -1.14
CA LEU A 50 -10.75 -14.29 -1.24
C LEU A 50 -10.03 -15.62 -1.02
N LEU A 51 -8.83 -15.78 -1.58
CA LEU A 51 -8.04 -17.00 -1.44
C LEU A 51 -7.57 -17.21 0.01
N VAL A 52 -7.06 -16.17 0.65
CA VAL A 52 -6.57 -16.25 2.04
C VAL A 52 -7.70 -16.56 3.01
N VAL A 53 -8.85 -15.89 2.85
CA VAL A 53 -10.01 -16.12 3.71
C VAL A 53 -10.58 -17.52 3.53
N SER A 54 -10.49 -18.09 2.32
CA SER A 54 -10.90 -19.47 2.08
C SER A 54 -10.09 -20.50 2.89
N ILE A 55 -8.86 -20.15 3.30
CA ILE A 55 -7.96 -21.04 4.06
C ILE A 55 -7.97 -20.69 5.56
N SER A 56 -7.91 -19.40 5.90
CA SER A 56 -7.75 -18.91 7.27
C SER A 56 -9.06 -18.54 7.96
N GLY A 57 -10.16 -18.44 7.22
CA GLY A 57 -11.45 -17.92 7.70
C GLY A 57 -11.51 -16.39 7.74
N PRO A 58 -12.69 -15.82 8.03
CA PRO A 58 -12.90 -14.37 8.08
C PRO A 58 -12.11 -13.71 9.22
N GLY A 59 -11.45 -12.58 8.93
CA GLY A 59 -10.76 -11.79 9.94
C GLY A 59 -10.02 -10.58 9.39
N SER A 60 -9.89 -9.53 10.20
CA SER A 60 -9.17 -8.28 9.87
C SER A 60 -7.69 -8.55 9.55
N LEU A 61 -7.05 -9.41 10.33
CA LEU A 61 -5.66 -9.84 10.09
C LEU A 61 -5.50 -10.66 8.81
N GLY A 62 -6.44 -11.56 8.50
CA GLY A 62 -6.42 -12.36 7.26
C GLY A 62 -6.52 -11.47 6.02
N ALA A 63 -7.45 -10.52 6.03
CA ALA A 63 -7.58 -9.52 4.97
C ALA A 63 -6.33 -8.64 4.83
N ALA A 64 -5.73 -8.22 5.95
CA ALA A 64 -4.50 -7.43 5.96
C ALA A 64 -3.32 -8.20 5.33
N ILE A 65 -3.12 -9.46 5.73
CA ILE A 65 -2.07 -10.33 5.21
C ILE A 65 -2.26 -10.57 3.72
N ALA A 66 -3.49 -10.82 3.27
CA ALA A 66 -3.79 -11.06 1.86
C ALA A 66 -3.47 -9.86 0.98
N ILE A 67 -3.85 -8.66 1.41
CA ILE A 67 -3.54 -7.43 0.70
C ILE A 67 -2.03 -7.15 0.76
N ALA A 68 -1.39 -7.38 1.91
CA ALA A 68 0.04 -7.21 2.07
C ALA A 68 0.83 -8.13 1.13
N ALA A 69 0.38 -9.38 0.94
CA ALA A 69 1.04 -10.41 0.12
C ALA A 69 1.14 -10.05 -1.38
N VAL A 70 0.30 -9.13 -1.85
CA VAL A 70 0.28 -8.66 -3.24
C VAL A 70 0.67 -7.19 -3.35
N GLY A 71 0.33 -6.38 -2.36
CA GLY A 71 0.52 -4.93 -2.37
C GLY A 71 1.98 -4.47 -2.42
N TRP A 72 2.94 -5.32 -2.06
CA TRP A 72 4.38 -5.02 -2.13
C TRP A 72 4.92 -5.03 -3.57
N ALA A 73 4.30 -5.78 -4.49
CA ALA A 73 4.87 -6.03 -5.81
C ALA A 73 5.01 -4.77 -6.69
N PRO A 74 4.01 -3.87 -6.75
CA PRO A 74 4.16 -2.61 -7.50
C PRO A 74 5.22 -1.68 -6.91
N LEU A 75 5.39 -1.74 -5.58
CA LEU A 75 6.45 -0.98 -4.91
C LEU A 75 7.82 -1.58 -5.25
N ALA A 76 7.96 -2.91 -5.29
CA ALA A 76 9.20 -3.57 -5.69
C ALA A 76 9.61 -3.21 -7.14
N THR A 77 8.70 -3.28 -8.11
CA THR A 77 9.02 -2.91 -9.50
C THR A 77 9.43 -1.44 -9.61
N HIS A 78 8.74 -0.55 -8.91
CA HIS A 78 9.08 0.87 -8.87
C HIS A 78 10.45 1.12 -8.21
N THR A 79 10.79 0.43 -7.12
CA THR A 79 12.11 0.55 -6.49
C THR A 79 13.23 0.08 -7.43
N ALA A 80 13.02 -1.01 -8.16
CA ALA A 80 13.99 -1.53 -9.12
C ALA A 80 14.23 -0.54 -10.26
N ALA A 81 13.16 0.02 -10.83
CA ALA A 81 13.23 1.02 -11.89
C ALA A 81 13.93 2.31 -11.44
N LEU A 82 13.62 2.81 -10.23
CA LEU A 82 14.30 3.99 -9.69
C LEU A 82 15.75 3.71 -9.35
N ALA A 83 16.07 2.53 -8.83
CA ALA A 83 17.44 2.16 -8.50
C ALA A 83 18.32 2.08 -9.75
N THR A 84 17.80 1.55 -10.87
CA THR A 84 18.53 1.54 -12.15
C THR A 84 18.68 2.94 -12.72
N GLU A 85 17.62 3.78 -12.67
CA GLU A 85 17.67 5.17 -13.13
C GLU A 85 18.70 5.99 -12.34
N ILE A 86 18.67 5.93 -11.01
CA ILE A 86 19.57 6.66 -10.13
C ILE A 86 21.02 6.22 -10.38
N ARG A 87 21.26 4.91 -10.53
CA ARG A 87 22.60 4.38 -10.85
C ARG A 87 23.12 4.81 -12.22
N ALA A 88 22.24 5.04 -13.19
CA ALA A 88 22.63 5.51 -14.52
C ALA A 88 23.07 6.99 -14.54
N ARG A 89 22.88 7.75 -13.45
CA ARG A 89 23.20 9.18 -13.42
C ARG A 89 24.72 9.42 -13.45
N PRO A 90 25.21 10.43 -14.20
CA PRO A 90 26.65 10.66 -14.38
C PRO A 90 27.41 10.86 -13.06
N TYR A 91 26.82 11.60 -12.11
CA TYR A 91 27.45 11.86 -10.82
C TYR A 91 27.61 10.59 -9.97
N ILE A 92 26.74 9.59 -10.13
CA ILE A 92 26.87 8.30 -9.41
C ILE A 92 27.94 7.43 -10.05
N ASN A 93 28.03 7.42 -11.39
CA ASN A 93 29.03 6.65 -12.12
C ASN A 93 30.47 7.14 -11.87
N MET A 94 30.65 8.39 -11.46
CA MET A 94 31.96 8.94 -11.08
C MET A 94 32.40 8.57 -9.65
N LEU A 95 31.48 8.15 -8.77
CA LEU A 95 31.80 7.86 -7.36
C LEU A 95 32.87 6.77 -7.18
N PRO A 96 32.88 5.65 -7.93
CA PRO A 96 33.94 4.65 -7.81
C PRO A 96 35.32 5.21 -8.17
N VAL A 97 35.41 6.12 -9.14
CA VAL A 97 36.66 6.78 -9.54
C VAL A 97 37.20 7.67 -8.40
N LEU A 98 36.29 8.24 -7.61
CA LEU A 98 36.62 9.03 -6.40
C LEU A 98 36.91 8.15 -5.16
N GLY A 99 37.05 6.83 -5.32
CA GLY A 99 37.34 5.90 -4.23
C GLY A 99 36.14 5.63 -3.30
N VAL A 100 34.92 5.95 -3.72
CA VAL A 100 33.72 5.64 -2.94
C VAL A 100 33.41 4.14 -3.07
N GLY A 101 33.47 3.42 -1.96
CA GLY A 101 33.12 2.00 -1.93
C GLY A 101 31.64 1.73 -2.20
N TRP A 102 31.33 0.53 -2.72
CA TRP A 102 29.97 0.10 -3.09
C TRP A 102 28.94 0.28 -1.96
N LEU A 103 29.31 -0.04 -0.72
CA LEU A 103 28.43 0.10 0.44
C LEU A 103 28.05 1.57 0.66
N ARG A 104 29.04 2.48 0.61
CA ARG A 104 28.85 3.92 0.83
C ARG A 104 28.05 4.54 -0.31
N GLN A 105 28.28 4.11 -1.55
CA GLN A 105 27.49 4.51 -2.71
C GLN A 105 26.00 4.15 -2.53
N ASN A 106 25.69 2.92 -2.12
CA ASN A 106 24.31 2.49 -1.96
C ASN A 106 23.61 3.17 -0.77
N LEU A 107 24.23 3.21 0.42
CA LEU A 107 23.59 3.75 1.62
C LEU A 107 23.48 5.28 1.63
N PHE A 108 24.45 6.02 1.10
CA PHE A 108 24.47 7.49 1.22
C PHE A 108 24.03 8.23 -0.04
N TYR A 109 24.03 7.59 -1.21
CA TYR A 109 23.65 8.26 -2.46
C TYR A 109 22.38 7.68 -3.07
N ILE A 110 22.25 6.34 -3.10
CA ILE A 110 21.12 5.68 -3.77
C ILE A 110 19.92 5.60 -2.82
N PHE A 111 20.10 5.06 -1.61
CA PHE A 111 19.02 4.85 -0.65
C PHE A 111 18.26 6.13 -0.27
N PRO A 112 18.93 7.27 0.02
CA PRO A 112 18.22 8.52 0.35
C PRO A 112 17.42 9.07 -0.84
N ALA A 113 17.90 8.86 -2.07
CA ALA A 113 17.21 9.27 -3.28
C ALA A 113 15.97 8.40 -3.58
N LEU A 114 15.95 7.14 -3.13
CA LEU A 114 14.81 6.23 -3.29
C LEU A 114 13.66 6.54 -2.31
N ILE A 115 13.96 6.93 -1.07
CA ILE A 115 12.94 7.07 -0.01
C ILE A 115 11.81 8.03 -0.43
N GLY A 116 12.15 9.20 -0.99
CA GLY A 116 11.17 10.22 -1.35
C GLY A 116 10.13 9.72 -2.35
N PRO A 117 10.53 9.32 -3.57
CA PRO A 117 9.61 8.78 -4.58
C PRO A 117 8.82 7.55 -4.11
N LEU A 118 9.45 6.65 -3.34
CA LEU A 118 8.79 5.45 -2.84
C LEU A 118 7.73 5.74 -1.79
N PHE A 119 8.01 6.66 -0.87
CA PHE A 119 7.05 7.11 0.11
C PHE A 119 5.82 7.70 -0.57
N ARG A 120 6.00 8.55 -1.58
CA ARG A 120 4.88 9.09 -2.38
C ARG A 120 4.07 7.99 -3.04
N HIS A 121 4.74 7.03 -3.67
CA HIS A 121 4.06 5.91 -4.31
C HIS A 121 3.23 5.09 -3.31
N ALA A 122 3.75 4.84 -2.10
CA ALA A 122 2.99 4.16 -1.06
C ALA A 122 1.78 4.98 -0.60
N MET A 123 1.93 6.29 -0.38
CA MET A 123 0.81 7.17 0.01
C MET A 123 -0.30 7.22 -1.05
N LEU A 124 0.05 7.21 -2.34
CA LEU A 124 -0.93 7.14 -3.43
C LEU A 124 -1.70 5.82 -3.47
N ARG A 125 -1.14 4.74 -2.91
CA ARG A 125 -1.77 3.41 -2.85
C ARG A 125 -2.64 3.22 -1.61
N LEU A 126 -2.45 4.02 -0.57
CA LEU A 126 -3.18 3.94 0.69
C LEU A 126 -4.72 3.92 0.48
N PRO A 127 -5.33 4.80 -0.34
CA PRO A 127 -6.77 4.78 -0.57
C PRO A 127 -7.24 3.48 -1.23
N GLY A 128 -6.44 2.92 -2.15
CA GLY A 128 -6.72 1.65 -2.80
C GLY A 128 -6.66 0.46 -1.84
N ILE A 129 -5.70 0.46 -0.91
CA ILE A 129 -5.60 -0.54 0.16
C ILE A 129 -6.80 -0.43 1.11
N ALA A 130 -7.17 0.77 1.52
CA ALA A 130 -8.34 1.02 2.35
C ALA A 130 -9.63 0.56 1.67
N LEU A 131 -9.78 0.83 0.37
CA LEU A 131 -10.90 0.36 -0.43
C LEU A 131 -10.92 -1.17 -0.52
N ALA A 132 -9.78 -1.82 -0.74
CA ALA A 132 -9.71 -3.29 -0.78
C ALA A 132 -10.12 -3.93 0.56
N LEU A 133 -9.66 -3.37 1.68
CA LEU A 133 -10.08 -3.80 3.02
C LEU A 133 -11.58 -3.62 3.24
N ALA A 134 -12.13 -2.46 2.84
CA ALA A 134 -13.56 -2.19 2.92
C ALA A 134 -14.37 -3.16 2.04
N SER A 135 -13.91 -3.47 0.83
CA SER A 135 -14.56 -4.44 -0.05
C SER A 135 -14.58 -5.85 0.57
N LEU A 136 -13.49 -6.29 1.19
CA LEU A 136 -13.46 -7.58 1.89
C LEU A 136 -14.38 -7.61 3.11
N GLY A 137 -14.40 -6.54 3.92
CA GLY A 137 -15.37 -6.39 5.01
C GLY A 137 -16.82 -6.38 4.53
N PHE A 138 -17.09 -5.78 3.37
CA PHE A 138 -18.43 -5.76 2.76
C PHE A 138 -18.86 -7.17 2.32
N LEU A 139 -17.93 -7.97 1.83
CA LEU A 139 -18.16 -9.38 1.50
C LEU A 139 -18.30 -10.29 2.74
N GLY A 140 -18.22 -9.74 3.95
CA GLY A 140 -18.27 -10.51 5.20
C GLY A 140 -16.98 -11.27 5.51
N LEU A 141 -15.89 -10.94 4.81
CA LEU A 141 -14.59 -11.60 4.90
C LEU A 141 -13.59 -10.80 5.77
N GLY A 142 -14.03 -9.66 6.31
CA GLY A 142 -13.26 -8.76 7.17
C GLY A 142 -13.35 -9.09 8.66
N ALA A 143 -13.30 -8.07 9.49
CA ALA A 143 -13.28 -8.15 10.94
C ALA A 143 -14.55 -8.77 11.55
N SER A 144 -14.39 -9.81 12.36
CA SER A 144 -15.48 -10.39 13.15
C SER A 144 -15.91 -9.44 14.29
N PRO A 145 -17.20 -9.42 14.70
CA PRO A 145 -17.61 -8.58 15.83
C PRO A 145 -16.81 -8.99 17.08
N PRO A 146 -16.33 -8.04 17.93
CA PRO A 146 -16.82 -6.67 18.14
C PRO A 146 -16.06 -5.54 17.40
N GLU A 147 -15.15 -5.85 16.47
CA GLU A 147 -14.36 -4.82 15.78
C GLU A 147 -15.23 -4.00 14.78
N PRO A 148 -15.29 -2.66 14.90
CA PRO A 148 -16.04 -1.85 13.96
C PRO A 148 -15.27 -1.71 12.63
N GLU A 149 -15.84 -2.24 11.55
CA GLU A 149 -15.24 -2.18 10.21
C GLU A 149 -16.17 -1.54 9.17
N TRP A 150 -15.59 -0.81 8.21
CA TRP A 150 -16.38 -0.01 7.26
C TRP A 150 -17.15 -0.84 6.26
N GLY A 151 -16.49 -1.87 5.73
CA GLY A 151 -17.10 -2.75 4.76
C GLY A 151 -18.41 -3.33 5.27
N ARG A 152 -18.40 -3.76 6.54
CA ARG A 152 -19.58 -4.33 7.15
C ARG A 152 -20.63 -3.31 7.55
N VAL A 153 -20.23 -2.13 8.03
CA VAL A 153 -21.19 -1.02 8.24
C VAL A 153 -21.91 -0.66 6.94
N LEU A 154 -21.21 -0.70 5.80
CA LEU A 154 -21.81 -0.56 4.47
C LEU A 154 -22.77 -1.72 4.15
N ALA A 155 -22.37 -2.97 4.40
CA ALA A 155 -23.20 -4.14 4.13
C ALA A 155 -24.49 -4.14 4.96
N GLU A 156 -24.40 -3.79 6.26
CA GLU A 156 -25.54 -3.66 7.17
C GLU A 156 -26.45 -2.46 6.81
N GLY A 157 -25.88 -1.41 6.20
CA GLY A 157 -26.59 -0.21 5.77
C GLY A 157 -27.33 -0.33 4.43
N MET A 158 -26.92 -1.25 3.55
CA MET A 158 -27.55 -1.48 2.23
C MET A 158 -29.08 -1.61 2.27
N PRO A 159 -29.70 -2.43 3.15
CA PRO A 159 -31.16 -2.56 3.19
C PRO A 159 -31.89 -1.29 3.64
N TYR A 160 -31.18 -0.30 4.22
CA TYR A 160 -31.74 0.97 4.70
C TYR A 160 -31.44 2.15 3.78
N LEU A 161 -30.89 1.92 2.58
CA LEU A 161 -30.45 2.96 1.65
C LEU A 161 -31.53 4.00 1.33
N GLU A 162 -32.76 3.56 1.09
CA GLU A 162 -33.89 4.45 0.78
C GLU A 162 -34.29 5.34 1.96
N ARG A 163 -34.01 4.91 3.20
CA ARG A 163 -34.42 5.59 4.42
C ARG A 163 -33.27 6.37 5.08
N ALA A 164 -32.02 5.98 4.84
CA ALA A 164 -30.84 6.52 5.48
C ALA A 164 -29.61 6.55 4.54
N TYR A 165 -29.72 7.31 3.44
CA TYR A 165 -28.67 7.45 2.42
C TYR A 165 -27.30 7.91 2.97
N TRP A 166 -27.29 8.63 4.10
CA TRP A 166 -26.06 9.10 4.76
C TRP A 166 -25.14 7.98 5.24
N VAL A 167 -25.66 6.77 5.48
CA VAL A 167 -24.88 5.62 5.94
C VAL A 167 -23.88 5.15 4.87
N VAL A 168 -24.23 5.29 3.59
CA VAL A 168 -23.36 4.96 2.44
C VAL A 168 -22.49 6.15 2.03
N LEU A 169 -23.02 7.37 2.15
CA LEU A 169 -22.30 8.59 1.81
C LEU A 169 -21.11 8.86 2.76
N ALA A 170 -21.25 8.55 4.06
CA ALA A 170 -20.19 8.75 5.04
C ALA A 170 -18.86 8.01 4.68
N PRO A 171 -18.85 6.69 4.41
CA PRO A 171 -17.63 6.00 4.01
C PRO A 171 -17.12 6.44 2.63
N ALA A 172 -17.99 6.80 1.69
CA ALA A 172 -17.57 7.31 0.38
C ALA A 172 -16.81 8.65 0.50
N VAL A 173 -17.34 9.59 1.29
CA VAL A 173 -16.71 10.89 1.54
C VAL A 173 -15.39 10.72 2.28
N ALA A 174 -15.34 9.82 3.27
CA ALA A 174 -14.13 9.62 4.04
C ALA A 174 -13.01 8.93 3.23
N LEU A 175 -13.34 8.02 2.29
CA LEU A 175 -12.38 7.54 1.28
C LEU A 175 -11.90 8.65 0.35
N ALA A 176 -12.78 9.56 -0.07
CA ALA A 176 -12.39 10.71 -0.88
C ALA A 176 -11.42 11.63 -0.11
N VAL A 177 -11.69 11.90 1.17
CA VAL A 177 -10.79 12.68 2.04
C VAL A 177 -9.45 11.98 2.21
N LEU A 178 -9.43 10.66 2.47
CA LEU A 178 -8.19 9.88 2.54
C LEU A 178 -7.38 9.95 1.23
N SER A 179 -8.06 9.90 0.08
CA SER A 179 -7.43 10.06 -1.22
C SER A 179 -6.78 11.44 -1.38
N VAL A 180 -7.52 12.50 -1.05
CA VAL A 180 -7.00 13.88 -1.07
C VAL A 180 -5.82 14.03 -0.12
N MET A 181 -5.89 13.47 1.10
CA MET A 181 -4.81 13.48 2.06
C MET A 181 -3.58 12.70 1.56
N GLY A 182 -3.78 11.51 0.99
CA GLY A 182 -2.71 10.70 0.41
C GLY A 182 -1.97 11.42 -0.72
N VAL A 183 -2.71 12.05 -1.62
CA VAL A 183 -2.16 12.89 -2.70
C VAL A 183 -1.45 14.13 -2.13
N SER A 184 -2.02 14.78 -1.13
CA SER A 184 -1.43 15.97 -0.49
C SER A 184 -0.11 15.64 0.22
N LEU A 185 -0.07 14.53 0.97
CA LEU A 185 1.14 14.04 1.63
C LEU A 185 2.22 13.61 0.62
N ALA A 186 1.81 12.99 -0.48
CA ALA A 186 2.72 12.69 -1.58
C ALA A 186 3.28 13.98 -2.23
N GLY A 187 2.48 15.05 -2.32
CA GLY A 187 2.90 16.34 -2.85
C GLY A 187 3.93 17.08 -1.97
N LEU A 188 3.79 17.00 -0.65
CA LEU A 188 4.63 17.76 0.31
C LEU A 188 6.12 17.38 0.27
N THR A 189 6.45 16.14 -0.08
CA THR A 189 7.86 15.71 -0.23
C THR A 189 8.50 16.18 -1.53
N GLY A 190 7.74 16.81 -2.44
CA GLY A 190 8.15 17.30 -3.77
C GLY A 190 8.78 18.68 -3.83
N GLN A 191 8.74 19.45 -2.76
CA GLN A 191 9.15 20.87 -2.78
C GLN A 191 10.60 21.15 -2.42
N LYS A 192 11.48 20.15 -2.28
CA LYS A 192 12.92 20.43 -2.21
C LYS A 192 13.51 20.44 -3.62
N LYS A 193 13.47 21.63 -4.23
CA LYS A 193 14.32 21.99 -5.38
C LYS A 193 15.79 21.93 -5.00
#